data_AF-A0A941UR40-F1
#
_entry.id   AF-A0A941UR40-F1
#
_cell.length_a   1.000
_cell.length_b   1.000
_cell.length_c   1.000
_cell.angle_alpha   90.00
_cell.angle_beta   90.00
_cell.angle_gamma   90.00
#
_symmetry.space_group_name_H-M   'P 1'
#
loop_
_entity.id
_entity.type
_entity.pdbx_description
1 polymer ?
#
loop_
_entity_poly.entity_id
_entity_poly.type
_entity_poly.pdbx_seq_one_letter_code
_entity_poly.pdbx_strand_id
1 'polypeptide(L)' 'TTSDDDVATAARLLAQHDRRLTFIIQPADGTFAPDLKNVLRFQHLALALLEDVRVLPQVHKVLGMP' A
#
# COMPACT_ATOMS: atom_id res chain seq x y z
N THR A 1 -13.46 1.88 2.53
CA THR A 1 -12.34 1.63 3.45
C THR A 1 -11.65 0.37 3.03
N THR A 2 -10.32 0.38 2.95
CA THR A 2 -9.51 -0.80 2.59
C THR A 2 -9.33 -1.72 3.79
N SER A 3 -9.48 -3.03 3.60
CA SER A 3 -9.30 -4.08 4.61
C SER A 3 -7.97 -4.85 4.43
N ASP A 4 -7.65 -5.74 5.36
CA ASP A 4 -6.46 -6.60 5.26
C ASP A 4 -6.58 -7.63 4.14
N ASP A 5 -7.78 -8.17 3.94
CA ASP A 5 -8.05 -9.15 2.89
C ASP A 5 -7.89 -8.54 1.50
N ASP A 6 -8.23 -7.26 1.33
CA ASP A 6 -8.00 -6.52 0.08
C ASP A 6 -6.49 -6.49 -0.25
N VAL A 7 -5.67 -6.13 0.74
CA VAL A 7 -4.21 -6.04 0.59
C VAL A 7 -3.60 -7.42 0.38
N ALA A 8 -4.01 -8.43 1.14
CA ALA A 8 -3.52 -9.78 1.01
C ALA A 8 -3.89 -10.39 -0.35
N THR A 9 -5.11 -10.14 -0.84
CA THR A 9 -5.55 -10.61 -2.15
C THR A 9 -4.72 -9.97 -3.27
N ALA A 10 -4.52 -8.65 -3.22
CA ALA A 10 -3.69 -7.95 -4.20
C ALA A 10 -2.24 -8.45 -4.20
N ALA A 11 -1.64 -8.61 -3.01
CA ALA A 11 -0.27 -9.10 -2.89
C ALA A 11 -0.13 -10.56 -3.36
N ARG A 12 -1.12 -11.43 -3.10
CA ARG A 12 -1.13 -12.82 -3.61
C ARG A 12 -1.18 -12.87 -5.14
N LEU A 13 -1.97 -12.01 -5.77
CA LEU A 13 -2.06 -11.96 -7.24
C LEU A 13 -0.70 -11.64 -7.86
N LEU A 14 0.05 -10.69 -7.28
CA LEU A 14 1.40 -10.36 -7.75
C LEU A 14 2.40 -11.49 -7.45
N ALA A 15 2.35 -12.06 -6.24
CA ALA A 15 3.27 -13.13 -5.83
C ALA A 15 3.13 -14.41 -6.68
N GLN A 16 1.95 -14.66 -7.26
CA GLN A 16 1.73 -15.75 -8.23
C GLN A 16 2.49 -15.54 -9.54
N HIS A 17 2.83 -14.30 -9.88
CA HIS A 17 3.56 -13.95 -11.10
C HIS A 17 5.06 -13.81 -10.82
N ASP A 18 5.44 -12.93 -9.90
CA ASP A 18 6.82 -12.74 -9.44
C ASP A 18 6.84 -11.96 -8.11
N ARG A 19 7.50 -12.52 -7.09
CA ARG A 19 7.61 -11.92 -5.75
C ARG A 19 8.43 -10.63 -5.72
N ARG A 20 9.22 -10.36 -6.75
CA ARG A 20 10.08 -9.17 -6.88
C ARG A 20 9.35 -7.96 -7.46
N LEU A 21 8.09 -8.12 -7.91
CA LEU A 21 7.29 -7.01 -8.39
C LEU A 21 7.09 -5.98 -7.27
N THR A 22 7.29 -4.71 -7.59
CA THR A 22 7.05 -3.62 -6.65
C THR A 22 5.55 -3.45 -6.39
N PHE A 23 5.15 -3.49 -5.12
CA PHE A 23 3.80 -3.19 -4.67
C PHE A 23 3.78 -1.84 -3.95
N ILE A 24 3.00 -0.89 -4.47
CA ILE A 24 2.92 0.47 -3.93
C ILE A 24 1.60 0.63 -3.17
N ILE A 25 1.72 0.95 -1.88
CA ILE A 25 0.61 1.40 -1.05
C ILE A 25 0.59 2.93 -1.10
N GLN A 26 -0.43 3.48 -1.76
CA GLN A 26 -0.63 4.92 -1.85
C GLN A 26 -1.88 5.32 -1.06
N PRO A 27 -1.74 6.02 0.07
CA PRO A 27 -2.90 6.42 0.83
C PRO A 27 -3.78 7.44 0.12
N ALA A 28 -5.09 7.31 0.29
CA ALA A 28 -6.05 8.33 -0.12
C ALA A 28 -6.19 9.43 0.96
N ASP A 29 -6.70 10.60 0.59
CA ASP A 29 -7.01 11.70 1.52
C ASP A 29 -8.37 11.55 2.20
N GLY A 30 -8.58 12.38 3.23
CA GLY A 30 -9.88 12.62 3.88
C GLY A 30 -9.69 12.94 5.36
N THR A 31 -10.80 13.09 6.11
CA THR A 31 -10.82 13.28 7.58
C THR A 31 -10.11 12.15 8.35
N PHE A 32 -9.73 11.08 7.66
CA PHE A 32 -8.99 9.92 8.13
C PHE A 32 -7.80 9.57 7.20
N ALA A 33 -7.22 10.57 6.51
CA ALA A 33 -6.01 10.42 5.70
C ALA A 33 -4.92 9.71 6.52
N PRO A 34 -4.37 8.63 5.96
CA PRO A 34 -4.43 7.34 6.63
C PRO A 34 -3.83 7.39 8.04
N ASP A 35 -4.46 6.70 8.98
CA ASP A 35 -3.79 6.31 10.22
C ASP A 35 -2.48 5.58 9.85
N LEU A 36 -1.35 6.16 10.23
CA LEU A 36 -0.01 5.60 9.99
C LEU A 36 0.07 4.13 10.40
N LYS A 37 -0.64 3.76 11.47
CA LYS A 37 -0.73 2.38 11.95
C LYS A 37 -1.32 1.45 10.91
N ASN A 38 -2.36 1.88 10.19
CA ASN A 38 -2.98 1.09 9.14
C ASN A 38 -2.07 0.94 7.93
N VAL A 39 -1.37 2.00 7.52
CA VAL A 39 -0.42 1.95 6.39
C VAL A 39 0.72 0.98 6.67
N LEU A 40 1.32 1.07 7.85
CA LEU A 40 2.40 0.17 8.27
C LEU A 40 1.91 -1.27 8.39
N ARG A 41 0.69 -1.47 8.90
CA ARG A 41 0.05 -2.80 8.97
C ARG A 41 -0.15 -3.41 7.58
N PHE A 42 -0.67 -2.63 6.62
CA PHE A 42 -0.82 -3.08 5.24
C PHE A 42 0.52 -3.40 4.59
N GLN A 43 1.54 -2.55 4.80
CA GLN A 43 2.88 -2.82 4.30
C GLN A 43 3.43 -4.13 4.86
N HIS A 44 3.29 -4.36 6.16
CA HIS A 44 3.74 -5.58 6.81
C HIS A 44 3.05 -6.83 6.24
N LEU A 45 1.73 -6.79 6.02
CA LEU A 45 0.98 -7.89 5.43
C LEU A 45 1.45 -8.21 4.00
N ALA A 46 1.69 -7.19 3.18
CA ALA A 46 2.16 -7.39 1.81
C ALA A 46 3.60 -7.91 1.76
N LEU A 47 4.49 -7.47 2.67
CA LEU A 47 5.88 -7.95 2.77
C LEU A 47 6.00 -9.44 3.13
N ALA A 48 4.96 -10.04 3.71
CA ALA A 48 4.92 -11.48 3.91
C ALA A 48 4.87 -12.26 2.57
N LEU A 49 4.42 -11.61 1.49
CA LEU A 49 4.16 -12.22 0.19
C LEU A 49 5.08 -11.69 -0.92
N LEU A 50 5.57 -10.46 -0.80
CA LEU A 50 6.37 -9.75 -1.80
C LEU A 50 7.67 -9.20 -1.20
N GLU A 51 8.67 -9.01 -2.04
CA GLU A 51 10.02 -8.57 -1.64
C GLU A 51 10.19 -7.05 -1.65
N ASP A 52 9.42 -6.34 -2.49
CA ASP A 52 9.49 -4.87 -2.61
C ASP A 52 8.10 -4.24 -2.40
N VAL A 53 7.85 -3.77 -1.17
CA VAL A 53 6.63 -3.05 -0.81
C VAL A 53 6.96 -1.65 -0.34
N ARG A 54 6.42 -0.65 -1.05
CA ARG A 54 6.68 0.76 -0.80
C ARG A 54 5.42 1.49 -0.40
N VAL A 55 5.56 2.43 0.51
CA VAL A 55 4.51 3.38 0.86
C VAL A 55 4.88 4.71 0.21
N LEU A 56 4.01 5.23 -0.65
CA LEU A 56 4.21 6.54 -1.27
C LEU A 56 3.03 7.46 -0.94
N PRO A 57 3.28 8.74 -0.59
CA PRO A 57 2.20 9.70 -0.40
C PRO A 57 1.58 10.09 -1.74
N GLN A 58 0.47 10.83 -1.69
CA GLN A 58 -0.05 11.55 -2.85
C GLN A 58 0.88 12.73 -3.16
N VAL A 59 1.88 12.52 -4.02
CA VAL A 59 2.96 13.49 -4.28
C VAL A 59 2.42 14.85 -4.75
N HIS A 60 1.38 14.88 -5.60
CA HIS A 60 0.77 16.13 -6.04
C HIS A 60 0.26 16.96 -4.85
N LYS A 61 -0.29 16.31 -3.81
CA LYS A 61 -0.75 16.99 -2.58
C LYS A 61 0.38 17.49 -1.71
N VAL A 62 1.45 16.69 -1.59
CA VAL A 62 2.68 17.11 -0.89
C VAL A 62 3.30 18.33 -1.56
N LEU A 63 3.26 18.40 -2.89
CA LEU A 63 3.83 19.48 -3.68
C LEU A 63 2.86 20.66 -3.92
N GLY A 64 1.61 20.59 -3.44
CA GLY A 64 0.61 21.63 -3.64
C GLY A 64 0.18 21.81 -5.10
N MET A 65 0.26 20.75 -5.91
CA MET A 65 -0.17 20.76 -7.31
C MET A 65 -1.58 20.16 -7.46
N PRO A 66 -2.41 20.73 -8.36
CA PRO A 66 -3.73 20.21 -8.68
C PRO A 66 -3.69 18.81 -9.29
#